data_AF-A0A8J5XXB2-F1
#
_entry.id   AF-A0A8J5XXB2-F1
#
_cell.length_a   1.000
_cell.length_b   1.000
_cell.length_c   1.000
_cell.angle_alpha   90.00
_cell.angle_beta   90.00
_cell.angle_gamma   90.00
#
_symmetry.space_group_name_H-M   'P 1'
#
loop_
_entity.id
_entity.type
_entity.pdbx_description
1 polymer ?
#
loop_
_entity_poly.entity_id
_entity_poly.type
_entity_poly.pdbx_seq_one_letter_code
_entity_poly.pdbx_strand_id
1 'polypeptide(L)'
;MRPPPKRSENALQRRAEKRGRTLEEQRALDRSVLELAAKERNDQRQASKTAKAAAASRGASPLGERTAAGASAGDAPQAGLPLSLERFVANEGRGLVGHRLECEGRGAAKVLSARRGEDTDSLVVKLRFAAPVPSGGRDGPAQRTLQLTLSSVDVLAGRFRLADDSLADWRCSACSFRNFGSRLACNQCHARRFAPTAGVGAPLPAVVAKRVPAAKKTNIDPKRAWEGSVVPAGQVEANKRLRERLKADPTQLSDAERERAEQLVLRDARKRDKKAARKARIAAGVAAPGWRARTAAH
;
A
#
# COMPACT_ATOMS: atom_id res chain seq x y z
N MET A 1 4.70 17.46 -22.24
CA MET A 1 3.65 16.44 -22.04
C MET A 1 3.03 16.12 -23.39
N ARG A 2 2.96 14.85 -23.77
CA ARG A 2 2.22 14.45 -24.98
C ARG A 2 0.71 14.60 -24.69
N PRO A 3 -0.09 15.12 -25.63
CA PRO A 3 -1.55 15.15 -25.46
C PRO A 3 -2.07 13.71 -25.28
N PRO A 4 -3.13 13.50 -24.49
CA PRO A 4 -3.71 12.17 -24.34
C PRO A 4 -4.12 11.66 -25.74
N PRO A 5 -3.89 10.36 -26.03
CA PRO A 5 -4.27 9.81 -27.33
C PRO A 5 -5.77 10.00 -27.56
N LYS A 6 -6.13 10.50 -28.75
CA LYS A 6 -7.53 10.61 -29.16
C LYS A 6 -8.13 9.20 -29.09
N ARG A 7 -9.22 9.04 -28.32
CA ARG A 7 -9.96 7.77 -28.32
C ARG A 7 -10.56 7.56 -29.70
N SER A 8 -10.58 6.32 -30.16
CA SER A 8 -11.26 5.98 -31.42
C SER A 8 -12.75 6.32 -31.31
N GLU A 9 -13.36 6.71 -32.42
CA GLU A 9 -14.77 7.08 -32.50
C GLU A 9 -15.68 5.94 -32.04
N ASN A 10 -15.34 4.69 -32.40
CA ASN A 10 -16.00 3.48 -31.92
C ASN A 10 -16.02 3.36 -30.39
N ALA A 11 -14.96 3.81 -29.70
CA ALA A 11 -14.92 3.79 -28.25
C ALA A 11 -15.81 4.87 -27.62
N LEU A 12 -15.97 6.03 -28.27
CA LEU A 12 -16.88 7.09 -27.84
C LEU A 12 -18.34 6.66 -28.04
N GLN A 13 -18.66 6.04 -29.17
CA GLN A 13 -20.01 5.55 -29.47
C GLN A 13 -20.48 4.50 -28.47
N ARG A 14 -19.67 3.47 -28.19
CA ARG A 14 -19.98 2.45 -27.17
C ARG A 14 -20.19 3.05 -25.77
N ARG A 15 -19.47 4.13 -25.44
CA ARG A 15 -19.62 4.83 -24.16
C ARG A 15 -20.90 5.66 -24.11
N ALA A 16 -21.28 6.30 -25.23
CA ALA A 16 -22.52 7.05 -25.38
C ALA A 16 -23.74 6.13 -25.27
N GLU A 17 -23.76 5.03 -26.04
CA GLU A 17 -24.81 4.00 -26.01
C GLU A 17 -24.99 3.41 -24.61
N LYS A 18 -23.89 3.03 -23.95
CA LYS A 18 -23.91 2.49 -22.59
C LYS A 18 -24.49 3.45 -21.55
N ARG A 19 -24.50 4.76 -21.84
CA ARG A 19 -25.00 5.82 -20.97
C ARG A 19 -26.37 6.37 -21.41
N GLY A 20 -26.94 5.85 -22.49
CA GLY A 20 -28.18 6.37 -23.07
C GLY A 20 -28.05 7.82 -23.53
N ARG A 21 -26.89 8.19 -24.09
CA ARG A 21 -26.59 9.54 -24.59
C ARG A 21 -26.27 9.51 -26.07
N THR A 22 -26.47 10.64 -26.75
CA THR A 22 -26.00 10.78 -28.13
C THR A 22 -24.48 10.90 -28.17
N LEU A 23 -23.88 10.61 -29.35
CA LEU A 23 -22.43 10.76 -29.54
C LEU A 23 -21.99 12.21 -29.32
N GLU A 24 -22.82 13.18 -29.71
CA GLU A 24 -22.56 14.61 -29.55
C GLU A 24 -22.57 15.05 -28.08
N GLU A 25 -23.53 14.59 -27.30
CA GLU A 25 -23.56 14.81 -25.84
C GLU A 25 -22.32 14.23 -25.16
N GLN A 26 -21.90 13.03 -25.56
CA GLN A 26 -20.70 12.41 -24.99
C GLN A 26 -19.43 13.16 -25.38
N ARG A 27 -19.36 13.73 -26.60
CA ARG A 27 -18.27 14.63 -27.04
C ARG A 27 -18.27 15.94 -26.25
N ALA A 28 -19.43 16.54 -26.02
CA ALA A 28 -19.58 17.77 -25.24
C ALA A 28 -19.08 17.59 -23.80
N LEU A 29 -19.41 16.46 -23.18
CA LEU A 29 -18.92 16.12 -21.84
C LEU A 29 -17.42 15.86 -21.78
N ASP A 30 -16.87 15.15 -22.77
CA ASP A 30 -15.42 14.93 -22.80
C ASP A 30 -14.67 16.27 -23.04
N ARG A 31 -15.25 17.22 -23.81
CA ARG A 31 -14.72 18.59 -23.93
C ARG A 31 -14.78 19.35 -22.60
N SER A 32 -15.92 19.34 -21.90
CA SER A 32 -16.04 20.06 -20.62
C SER A 32 -15.09 19.53 -19.55
N VAL A 33 -14.84 18.21 -19.52
CA VAL A 33 -13.84 17.60 -18.64
C VAL A 33 -12.43 18.07 -18.96
N LEU A 34 -12.08 18.21 -20.24
CA LEU A 34 -10.76 18.72 -20.64
C LEU A 34 -10.59 20.21 -20.28
N GLU A 35 -11.64 21.02 -20.43
CA GLU A 35 -11.65 22.43 -20.04
C GLU A 35 -11.49 22.60 -18.53
N LEU A 36 -12.23 21.82 -17.72
CA LEU A 36 -12.06 21.83 -16.26
C LEU A 36 -10.65 21.43 -15.84
N ALA A 37 -10.09 20.39 -16.45
CA ALA A 37 -8.71 19.98 -16.18
C ALA A 37 -7.67 21.03 -16.63
N ALA A 38 -7.97 21.79 -17.69
CA ALA A 38 -7.11 22.91 -18.12
C ALA A 38 -7.19 24.09 -17.14
N LYS A 39 -8.39 24.42 -16.66
CA LYS A 39 -8.61 25.45 -15.64
C LYS A 39 -7.88 25.11 -14.34
N GLU A 40 -8.02 23.88 -13.84
CA GLU A 40 -7.34 23.42 -12.63
C GLU A 40 -5.82 23.51 -12.74
N ARG A 41 -5.24 23.15 -13.91
CA ARG A 41 -3.80 23.33 -14.15
C ARG A 41 -3.38 24.80 -14.16
N ASN A 42 -4.21 25.69 -14.70
CA ASN A 42 -3.91 27.12 -14.68
C ASN A 42 -3.96 27.66 -13.24
N ASP A 43 -4.96 27.26 -12.45
CA ASP A 43 -5.09 27.64 -11.05
C ASP A 43 -3.89 27.14 -10.23
N GLN A 44 -3.43 25.90 -10.45
CA GLN A 44 -2.20 25.36 -9.85
C GLN A 44 -0.95 26.15 -10.24
N ARG A 45 -0.84 26.59 -11.50
CA ARG A 45 0.27 27.45 -11.95
C ARG A 45 0.22 28.83 -11.28
N GLN A 46 -0.97 29.41 -11.13
CA GLN A 46 -1.13 30.69 -10.43
C GLN A 46 -0.79 30.55 -8.94
N ALA A 47 -1.28 29.50 -8.28
CA ALA A 47 -0.94 29.19 -6.89
C ALA A 47 0.58 28.98 -6.70
N SER A 48 1.25 28.31 -7.65
CA SER A 48 2.70 28.13 -7.60
C SER A 48 3.45 29.46 -7.79
N LYS A 49 2.96 30.35 -8.67
CA LYS A 49 3.51 31.68 -8.86
C LYS A 49 3.35 32.55 -7.61
N THR A 50 2.16 32.56 -7.00
CA THR A 50 1.90 33.34 -5.78
C THR A 50 2.72 32.80 -4.59
N ALA A 51 2.84 31.48 -4.45
CA ALA A 51 3.70 30.86 -3.44
C ALA A 51 5.18 31.25 -3.63
N LYS A 52 5.68 31.22 -4.87
CA LYS A 52 7.06 31.64 -5.18
C LYS A 52 7.28 33.13 -4.89
N ALA A 53 6.33 33.99 -5.22
CA ALA A 53 6.39 35.42 -4.91
C ALA A 53 6.39 35.68 -3.40
N ALA A 54 5.54 34.96 -2.64
CA ALA A 54 5.49 35.05 -1.17
C ALA A 54 6.76 34.51 -0.49
N ALA A 55 7.43 33.50 -1.08
CA ALA A 55 8.71 33.03 -0.58
C ALA A 55 9.83 34.04 -0.83
N ALA A 56 9.84 34.69 -2.00
CA ALA A 56 10.82 35.72 -2.34
C ALA A 56 10.75 36.93 -1.40
N SER A 57 9.55 37.35 -0.98
CA SER A 57 9.39 38.46 -0.05
C SER A 57 9.84 38.16 1.39
N ARG A 58 9.87 36.88 1.81
CA ARG A 58 10.33 36.47 3.14
C ARG A 58 11.86 36.36 3.26
N GLY A 59 12.57 36.26 2.14
CA GLY A 59 14.03 36.10 2.11
C GLY A 59 14.83 37.40 2.31
N ALA A 60 14.18 38.56 2.27
CA ALA A 60 14.80 39.85 2.53
C ALA A 60 14.60 40.27 3.99
N SER A 61 15.07 39.45 4.94
CA SER A 61 15.32 39.99 6.28
C SER A 61 16.59 40.85 6.19
N PRO A 62 16.56 42.14 6.59
CA PRO A 62 17.77 42.94 6.67
C PRO A 62 18.75 42.22 7.60
N LEU A 63 20.01 42.16 7.18
CA LEU A 63 21.13 41.66 7.98
C LEU A 63 21.21 42.47 9.28
N GLY A 64 20.45 42.06 10.28
CA GLY A 64 20.56 42.54 11.65
C GLY A 64 21.88 42.05 12.23
N GLU A 65 22.65 42.99 12.76
CA GLU A 65 23.96 42.82 13.37
C GLU A 65 24.02 41.59 14.29
N ARG A 66 24.94 40.68 13.96
CA ARG A 66 25.31 39.59 14.87
C ARG A 66 26.20 40.16 15.97
N THR A 67 25.62 40.42 17.13
CA THR A 67 26.39 40.56 18.35
C THR A 67 26.96 39.20 18.74
N ALA A 68 28.29 39.17 18.88
CA ALA A 68 29.03 38.01 19.33
C ALA A 68 28.83 37.79 20.83
N ALA A 69 28.24 36.66 21.21
CA ALA A 69 28.37 36.11 22.55
C ALA A 69 28.44 34.59 22.43
N GLY A 70 29.59 34.03 22.83
CA GLY A 70 29.85 32.59 22.81
C GLY A 70 29.21 31.85 23.98
N ALA A 71 29.08 30.53 23.85
CA ALA A 71 29.23 29.57 24.95
C ALA A 71 29.17 28.12 24.44
N SER A 72 30.18 27.37 24.89
CA SER A 72 30.21 25.95 25.30
C SER A 72 29.69 24.84 24.37
N ALA A 73 30.65 23.99 23.99
CA ALA A 73 30.47 22.64 23.49
C ALA A 73 29.81 21.71 24.52
N GLY A 74 28.80 20.97 24.08
CA GLY A 74 28.23 19.82 24.76
C GLY A 74 27.88 18.76 23.72
N ASP A 75 28.60 17.65 23.74
CA ASP A 75 28.38 16.48 22.89
C ASP A 75 27.02 15.84 23.17
N ALA A 76 26.13 15.90 22.16
CA ALA A 76 24.90 15.14 22.10
C ALA A 76 24.92 14.23 20.86
N PRO A 77 24.43 12.98 20.94
CA PRO A 77 24.44 12.06 19.81
C PRO A 77 23.51 12.59 18.72
N GLN A 78 24.08 12.91 17.56
CA GLN A 78 23.32 13.33 16.39
C GLN A 78 22.39 12.19 15.96
N ALA A 79 21.09 12.39 16.14
CA ALA A 79 20.07 11.60 15.48
C ALA A 79 20.26 11.75 13.97
N GLY A 80 20.61 10.64 13.31
CA GLY A 80 20.88 10.58 11.88
C GLY A 80 19.72 11.14 11.07
N LEU A 81 20.01 12.21 10.32
CA LEU A 81 19.11 12.75 9.31
C LEU A 81 18.82 11.67 8.25
N PRO A 82 17.58 11.55 7.75
CA PRO A 82 17.32 10.71 6.59
C PRO A 82 18.01 11.36 5.38
N LEU A 83 19.10 10.75 4.92
CA LEU A 83 19.69 11.08 3.62
C LEU A 83 18.59 10.91 2.56
N SER A 84 18.23 11.99 1.86
CA SER A 84 17.31 11.89 0.75
C SER A 84 17.95 11.03 -0.34
N LEU A 85 17.23 9.98 -0.75
CA LEU A 85 17.77 8.95 -1.63
C LEU A 85 18.01 9.45 -3.07
N GLU A 86 17.55 10.65 -3.40
CA GLU A 86 17.89 11.34 -4.65
C GLU A 86 19.38 11.71 -4.72
N ARG A 87 20.02 12.05 -3.59
CA ARG A 87 21.48 12.28 -3.50
C ARG A 87 22.29 10.98 -3.56
N PHE A 88 21.64 9.84 -3.29
CA PHE A 88 22.26 8.52 -3.21
C PHE A 88 22.47 7.88 -4.59
N VAL A 89 21.48 7.99 -5.49
CA VAL A 89 21.62 7.50 -6.88
C VAL A 89 22.70 8.26 -7.65
N ALA A 90 22.94 9.53 -7.30
CA ALA A 90 23.96 10.37 -7.92
C ALA A 90 25.43 10.00 -7.55
N ASN A 91 25.65 9.28 -6.45
CA ASN A 91 26.99 8.97 -5.90
C ASN A 91 27.45 7.51 -6.07
N GLU A 92 26.85 6.78 -7.03
CA GLU A 92 27.26 5.42 -7.42
C GLU A 92 27.37 4.39 -6.28
N GLY A 93 26.61 4.56 -5.18
CA GLY A 93 26.61 3.59 -4.07
C GLY A 93 27.85 3.60 -3.16
N ARG A 94 28.81 4.51 -3.35
CA ARG A 94 30.03 4.60 -2.51
C ARG A 94 29.73 4.96 -1.04
N GLY A 95 28.58 5.57 -0.77
CA GLY A 95 28.19 6.01 0.58
C GLY A 95 27.62 4.93 1.51
N LEU A 96 27.49 3.66 1.09
CA LEU A 96 26.92 2.60 1.96
C LEU A 96 27.96 1.73 2.66
N VAL A 97 29.20 1.70 2.18
CA VAL A 97 30.22 0.83 2.76
C VAL A 97 30.47 1.23 4.21
N GLY A 98 30.35 0.25 5.12
CA GLY A 98 30.55 0.47 6.55
C GLY A 98 29.27 0.80 7.33
N HIS A 99 28.16 1.12 6.67
CA HIS A 99 26.88 1.33 7.35
C HIS A 99 26.33 0.03 7.93
N ARG A 100 25.65 0.16 9.07
CA ARG A 100 24.93 -0.91 9.76
C ARG A 100 23.47 -0.89 9.28
N LEU A 101 23.02 -2.02 8.73
CA LEU A 101 21.62 -2.25 8.37
C LEU A 101 21.00 -3.20 9.40
N GLU A 102 19.79 -2.89 9.85
CA GLU A 102 19.01 -3.81 10.68
C GLU A 102 18.11 -4.65 9.77
N CYS A 103 18.31 -5.97 9.79
CA CYS A 103 17.48 -6.92 9.05
C CYS A 103 16.47 -7.57 9.99
N GLU A 104 15.19 -7.41 9.69
CA GLU A 104 14.10 -8.02 10.46
C GLU A 104 14.30 -9.55 10.54
N GLY A 105 14.43 -10.07 11.76
CA GLY A 105 14.64 -11.50 12.02
C GLY A 105 16.06 -12.06 11.80
N ARG A 106 17.04 -11.25 11.38
CA ARG A 106 18.44 -11.70 11.17
C ARG A 106 19.51 -10.87 11.88
N GLY A 107 19.10 -9.85 12.64
CA GLY A 107 20.01 -8.97 13.37
C GLY A 107 20.71 -7.95 12.47
N ALA A 108 21.75 -7.32 13.00
CA ALA A 108 22.47 -6.29 12.27
C ALA A 108 23.46 -6.87 11.24
N ALA A 109 23.47 -6.28 10.06
CA ALA A 109 24.42 -6.56 9.00
C ALA A 109 25.27 -5.32 8.70
N LYS A 110 26.55 -5.53 8.36
CA LYS A 110 27.44 -4.49 7.85
C LYS A 110 27.50 -4.60 6.34
N VAL A 111 27.31 -3.48 5.64
CA VAL A 111 27.49 -3.42 4.19
C VAL A 111 28.99 -3.44 3.87
N LEU A 112 29.43 -4.48 3.17
CA LEU A 112 30.82 -4.64 2.73
C LEU A 112 31.07 -3.93 1.39
N SER A 113 30.14 -4.06 0.46
CA SER A 113 30.20 -3.36 -0.83
C SER A 113 28.79 -3.17 -1.39
N ALA A 114 28.61 -2.10 -2.16
CA ALA A 114 27.42 -1.87 -2.96
C ALA A 114 27.90 -1.44 -4.36
N ARG A 115 27.40 -2.09 -5.40
CA ARG A 115 27.69 -1.74 -6.80
C ARG A 115 26.42 -1.78 -7.61
N ARG A 116 26.33 -0.96 -8.66
CA ARG A 116 25.26 -1.10 -9.66
C ARG A 116 25.44 -2.43 -10.39
N GLY A 117 24.36 -3.18 -10.58
CA GLY A 117 24.37 -4.36 -11.43
C GLY A 117 24.43 -3.97 -12.91
N GLU A 118 24.57 -4.96 -13.78
CA GLU A 118 24.64 -4.75 -15.24
C GLU A 118 23.33 -4.15 -15.78
N ASP A 119 22.20 -4.47 -15.14
CA ASP A 119 20.93 -3.82 -15.40
C ASP A 119 20.89 -2.46 -14.69
N THR A 120 20.51 -1.41 -15.43
CA THR A 120 20.51 0.00 -14.97
C THR A 120 19.70 0.23 -13.69
N ASP A 121 18.77 -0.67 -13.35
CA ASP A 121 17.88 -0.56 -12.20
C ASP A 121 18.21 -1.51 -11.04
N SER A 122 19.36 -2.20 -11.08
CA SER A 122 19.75 -3.16 -10.04
C SER A 122 20.92 -2.66 -9.19
N LEU A 123 20.89 -2.93 -7.89
CA LEU A 123 21.98 -2.70 -6.94
C LEU A 123 22.39 -4.03 -6.31
N VAL A 124 23.65 -4.40 -6.44
CA VAL A 124 24.25 -5.58 -5.81
C VAL A 124 24.91 -5.16 -4.50
N VAL A 125 24.36 -5.63 -3.38
CA VAL A 125 24.89 -5.33 -2.03
C VAL A 125 25.45 -6.59 -1.39
N LYS A 126 26.70 -6.51 -0.95
CA LYS A 126 27.38 -7.57 -0.20
C LYS A 126 27.27 -7.26 1.29
N LEU A 127 26.62 -8.14 2.05
CA LEU A 127 26.37 -7.96 3.48
C LEU A 127 27.15 -8.98 4.31
N ARG A 128 27.69 -8.53 5.46
CA ARG A 128 28.25 -9.38 6.51
C ARG A 128 27.36 -9.32 7.74
N PHE A 129 26.85 -10.47 8.17
CA PHE A 129 26.08 -10.57 9.40
C PHE A 129 27.01 -10.86 10.58
N ALA A 130 26.75 -10.22 11.72
CA ALA A 130 27.32 -10.69 12.97
C ALA A 130 26.58 -11.99 13.34
N ALA A 131 27.29 -13.13 13.31
CA ALA A 131 26.70 -14.36 13.83
C ALA A 131 26.42 -14.18 15.33
N PRO A 132 25.26 -14.59 15.85
CA PRO A 132 25.09 -14.72 17.29
C PRO A 132 26.11 -15.77 17.75
N VAL A 133 26.98 -15.40 18.69
CA VAL A 133 27.96 -16.33 19.27
C VAL A 133 27.16 -17.41 20.01
N PRO A 134 27.20 -18.68 19.59
CA PRO A 134 26.62 -19.74 20.40
C PRO A 134 27.44 -19.82 21.69
N SER A 135 26.79 -19.64 22.83
CA SER A 135 27.37 -19.84 24.14
C SER A 135 27.73 -21.32 24.31
N GLY A 136 28.93 -21.73 23.93
CA GLY A 136 29.45 -23.05 24.32
C GLY A 136 30.34 -23.84 23.36
N GLY A 137 30.87 -23.28 22.26
CA GLY A 137 31.75 -24.02 21.34
C GLY A 137 33.03 -23.26 20.99
N ARG A 138 34.19 -23.93 21.03
CA ARG A 138 35.52 -23.36 20.69
C ARG A 138 35.77 -23.19 19.18
N ASP A 139 34.71 -23.16 18.36
CA ASP A 139 34.84 -22.93 16.92
C ASP A 139 34.57 -21.46 16.60
N GLY A 140 35.53 -20.81 15.94
CA GLY A 140 35.49 -19.39 15.60
C GLY A 140 34.26 -18.99 14.77
N PRO A 141 33.92 -17.68 14.73
CA PRO A 141 32.68 -17.21 14.11
C PRO A 141 32.65 -17.54 12.61
N ALA A 142 31.74 -18.42 12.19
CA ALA A 142 31.48 -18.71 10.79
C ALA A 142 30.93 -17.45 10.10
N GLN A 143 31.75 -16.81 9.27
CA GLN A 143 31.33 -15.63 8.50
C GLN A 143 30.44 -16.06 7.34
N ARG A 144 29.21 -15.55 7.30
CA ARG A 144 28.32 -15.70 6.14
C ARG A 144 28.23 -14.39 5.39
N THR A 145 28.56 -14.44 4.10
CA THR A 145 28.38 -13.31 3.19
C THR A 145 27.18 -13.57 2.30
N LEU A 146 26.24 -12.63 2.25
CA LEU A 146 25.09 -12.69 1.32
C LEU A 146 25.24 -11.59 0.26
N GLN A 147 24.89 -11.95 -0.98
CA GLN A 147 24.80 -11.03 -2.11
C GLN A 147 23.32 -10.86 -2.45
N LEU A 148 22.82 -9.63 -2.35
CA LEU A 148 21.43 -9.29 -2.67
C LEU A 148 21.40 -8.42 -3.93
N THR A 149 20.52 -8.75 -4.86
CA THR A 149 20.19 -7.91 -6.01
C THR A 149 18.88 -7.19 -5.69
N LEU A 150 18.93 -5.87 -5.55
CA LEU A 150 17.77 -5.04 -5.21
C LEU A 150 17.38 -4.20 -6.41
N SER A 151 16.09 -4.09 -6.71
CA SER A 151 15.62 -3.08 -7.65
C SER A 151 15.73 -1.69 -7.01
N SER A 152 15.97 -0.65 -7.81
CA SER A 152 16.04 0.76 -7.35
C SER A 152 14.82 1.19 -6.53
N VAL A 153 13.65 0.60 -6.82
CA VAL A 153 12.37 0.86 -6.14
C VAL A 153 12.31 0.27 -4.73
N ASP A 154 12.91 -0.90 -4.50
CA ASP A 154 12.90 -1.58 -3.19
C ASP A 154 13.82 -0.89 -2.17
N VAL A 155 14.93 -0.35 -2.65
CA VAL A 155 15.86 0.47 -1.84
C VAL A 155 15.19 1.77 -1.41
N LEU A 156 14.38 2.40 -2.29
CA LEU A 156 13.60 3.62 -2.00
C LEU A 156 12.55 3.45 -0.91
N ALA A 157 11.97 2.26 -0.79
CA ALA A 157 10.87 2.01 0.13
C ALA A 157 11.31 1.56 1.54
N GLY A 158 12.60 1.32 1.79
CA GLY A 158 13.09 0.76 3.06
C GLY A 158 12.51 -0.62 3.39
N ARG A 159 12.00 -1.33 2.38
CA ARG A 159 11.29 -2.61 2.53
C ARG A 159 12.22 -3.73 2.07
N PHE A 160 13.08 -4.18 2.96
CA PHE A 160 13.87 -5.39 2.73
C PHE A 160 12.99 -6.61 2.96
N ARG A 161 12.37 -7.13 1.90
CA ARG A 161 11.93 -8.52 1.89
C ARG A 161 13.01 -9.32 1.18
N LEU A 162 13.61 -10.29 1.87
CA LEU A 162 14.27 -11.40 1.17
C LEU A 162 13.18 -11.99 0.27
N ALA A 163 13.24 -11.65 -1.02
CA ALA A 163 12.43 -12.29 -2.03
C ALA A 163 12.91 -13.74 -2.08
N ASP A 164 12.26 -14.58 -1.27
CA ASP A 164 12.33 -16.02 -1.39
C ASP A 164 11.46 -16.38 -2.61
N ASP A 165 11.90 -15.93 -3.79
CA ASP A 165 11.16 -15.93 -5.07
C ASP A 165 10.99 -17.35 -5.65
N SER A 166 11.13 -18.38 -4.81
CA SER A 166 10.88 -19.77 -5.18
C SER A 166 10.35 -20.60 -4.01
N LEU A 167 9.50 -20.03 -3.14
CA LEU A 167 8.67 -20.91 -2.31
C LEU A 167 7.70 -21.63 -3.24
N ALA A 168 8.12 -22.80 -3.73
CA ALA A 168 7.28 -23.74 -4.42
C ALA A 168 6.03 -24.04 -3.57
N ASP A 169 4.93 -24.37 -4.25
CA ASP A 169 3.75 -24.89 -3.57
C ASP A 169 4.14 -26.06 -2.66
N TRP A 170 3.58 -26.11 -1.45
CA TRP A 170 3.88 -27.15 -0.47
C TRP A 170 2.63 -27.97 -0.13
N ARG A 171 2.78 -29.29 0.01
CA ARG A 171 1.69 -30.16 0.48
C ARG A 171 1.68 -30.21 2.01
N CYS A 172 0.50 -30.06 2.60
CA CYS A 172 0.35 -30.15 4.05
C CYS A 172 0.60 -31.58 4.54
N SER A 173 1.43 -31.77 5.56
CA SER A 173 1.67 -33.09 6.16
C SER A 173 0.46 -33.66 6.90
N ALA A 174 -0.46 -32.81 7.38
CA ALA A 174 -1.63 -33.25 8.13
C ALA A 174 -2.83 -33.65 7.26
N CYS A 175 -3.00 -33.04 6.08
CA CYS A 175 -4.17 -33.29 5.22
C CYS A 175 -3.85 -33.38 3.71
N SER A 176 -2.58 -33.39 3.33
CA SER A 176 -2.08 -33.52 1.95
C SER A 176 -2.54 -32.44 0.95
N PHE A 177 -3.25 -31.39 1.41
CA PHE A 177 -3.68 -30.27 0.58
C PHE A 177 -2.49 -29.45 0.07
N ARG A 178 -2.48 -29.12 -1.23
CA ARG A 178 -1.46 -28.28 -1.87
C ARG A 178 -1.73 -26.81 -1.55
N ASN A 179 -0.77 -26.16 -0.90
CA ASN A 179 -0.83 -24.76 -0.49
C ASN A 179 0.15 -23.91 -1.32
N PHE A 180 -0.18 -22.64 -1.53
CA PHE A 180 0.75 -21.67 -2.11
C PHE A 180 1.97 -21.48 -1.22
N GLY A 181 3.16 -21.35 -1.83
CA GLY A 181 4.42 -21.16 -1.11
C GLY A 181 4.45 -19.98 -0.14
N SER A 182 3.68 -18.93 -0.44
CA SER A 182 3.53 -17.75 0.42
C SER A 182 2.76 -18.00 1.73
N ARG A 183 2.12 -19.16 1.89
CA ARG A 183 1.34 -19.49 3.10
C ARG A 183 2.19 -20.17 4.16
N LEU A 184 2.09 -19.65 5.39
CA LEU A 184 2.69 -20.25 6.59
C LEU A 184 1.79 -21.30 7.26
N ALA A 185 0.53 -21.43 6.83
CA ALA A 185 -0.44 -22.40 7.36
C ALA A 185 -1.32 -22.96 6.25
N CYS A 186 -1.77 -24.21 6.42
CA CYS A 186 -2.60 -24.90 5.46
C CYS A 186 -3.95 -24.21 5.29
N ASN A 187 -4.42 -24.08 4.05
CA ASN A 187 -5.71 -23.46 3.76
C ASN A 187 -6.91 -24.33 4.19
N GLN A 188 -6.73 -25.65 4.27
CA GLN A 188 -7.83 -26.58 4.57
C GLN A 188 -7.91 -26.94 6.06
N CYS A 189 -6.79 -27.27 6.70
CA CYS A 189 -6.77 -27.70 8.10
C CYS A 189 -6.12 -26.71 9.06
N HIS A 190 -5.56 -25.60 8.55
CA HIS A 190 -4.83 -24.59 9.34
C HIS A 190 -3.59 -25.10 10.09
N ALA A 191 -3.11 -26.32 9.81
CA ALA A 191 -1.82 -26.79 10.32
C ALA A 191 -0.69 -25.88 9.81
N ARG A 192 0.25 -25.53 10.69
CA ARG A 192 1.42 -24.72 10.32
C ARG A 192 2.28 -25.48 9.31
N ARG A 193 2.85 -24.76 8.34
CA ARG A 193 3.94 -25.28 7.51
C ARG A 193 5.06 -25.62 8.48
N PHE A 194 5.46 -26.88 8.56
CA PHE A 194 6.65 -27.24 9.33
C PHE A 194 7.78 -26.39 8.77
N ALA A 195 8.26 -25.43 9.56
CA ALA A 195 9.52 -24.79 9.26
C ALA A 195 10.54 -25.93 9.24
N PRO A 196 11.48 -25.97 8.29
CA PRO A 196 12.63 -26.83 8.40
C PRO A 196 13.43 -26.32 9.62
N THR A 197 13.02 -26.75 10.81
CA THR A 197 13.83 -26.68 12.01
C THR A 197 15.01 -27.58 11.72
N ALA A 198 16.15 -26.95 11.39
CA ALA A 198 17.43 -27.61 11.35
C ALA A 198 17.60 -28.39 12.65
N GLY A 199 17.56 -29.73 12.54
CA GLY A 199 17.92 -30.72 13.54
C GLY A 199 17.46 -30.46 14.98
N VAL A 200 16.42 -31.16 15.44
CA VAL A 200 16.44 -32.13 16.57
C VAL A 200 15.05 -32.76 16.60
N GLY A 201 15.00 -34.09 16.52
CA GLY A 201 13.75 -34.84 16.49
C GLY A 201 13.05 -34.90 17.85
N ALA A 202 11.74 -34.64 17.84
CA ALA A 202 10.75 -35.29 18.69
C ALA A 202 9.35 -35.06 18.09
N PRO A 203 8.56 -36.10 17.78
CA PRO A 203 7.18 -35.95 17.34
C PRO A 203 6.30 -35.54 18.54
N LEU A 204 5.70 -34.34 18.48
CA LEU A 204 4.65 -33.96 19.42
C LEU A 204 3.32 -34.63 19.01
N PRO A 205 2.53 -35.16 19.98
CA PRO A 205 1.28 -35.84 19.68
C PRO A 205 0.23 -34.87 19.12
N ALA A 206 -0.47 -35.34 18.10
CA ALA A 206 -1.56 -34.64 17.44
C ALA A 206 -2.74 -34.45 18.40
N VAL A 207 -2.84 -33.29 19.05
CA VAL A 207 -4.03 -32.91 19.79
C VAL A 207 -5.11 -32.50 18.79
N VAL A 208 -6.13 -33.35 18.67
CA VAL A 208 -7.33 -33.11 17.86
C VAL A 208 -8.08 -31.91 18.44
N ALA A 209 -7.78 -30.72 17.95
CA ALA A 209 -8.51 -29.51 18.30
C ALA A 209 -9.92 -29.59 17.69
N LYS A 210 -10.94 -29.74 18.55
CA LYS A 210 -12.35 -29.64 18.18
C LYS A 210 -12.58 -28.31 17.45
N ARG A 211 -13.17 -28.38 16.25
CA ARG A 211 -13.54 -27.22 15.43
C ARG A 211 -14.52 -26.33 16.20
N VAL A 212 -14.04 -25.19 16.70
CA VAL A 212 -14.92 -24.08 17.10
C VAL A 212 -15.39 -23.40 15.81
N PRO A 213 -16.70 -23.15 15.61
CA PRO A 213 -17.18 -22.43 14.45
C PRO A 213 -16.54 -21.05 14.43
N ALA A 214 -15.71 -20.81 13.41
CA ALA A 214 -15.00 -19.56 13.23
C ALA A 214 -16.02 -18.42 13.12
N ALA A 215 -16.17 -17.64 14.19
CA ALA A 215 -16.82 -16.34 14.13
C ALA A 215 -16.19 -15.57 12.96
N LYS A 216 -17.02 -15.07 12.04
CA LYS A 216 -16.60 -14.24 10.91
C LYS A 216 -16.00 -12.93 11.43
N LYS A 217 -14.78 -12.99 11.95
CA LYS A 217 -13.96 -11.81 12.17
C LYS A 217 -13.69 -11.28 10.78
N THR A 218 -14.31 -10.15 10.43
CA THR A 218 -13.93 -9.37 9.26
C THR A 218 -12.50 -8.92 9.51
N ASN A 219 -11.54 -9.74 9.06
CA ASN A 219 -10.11 -9.47 9.11
C ASN A 219 -9.78 -8.43 8.03
N ILE A 220 -10.37 -7.24 8.19
CA ILE A 220 -9.94 -6.04 7.49
C ILE A 220 -8.81 -5.53 8.37
N ASP A 221 -7.58 -5.82 7.94
CA ASP A 221 -6.38 -5.26 8.55
C ASP A 221 -6.56 -3.73 8.63
N PRO A 222 -6.56 -3.13 9.84
CA PRO A 222 -6.77 -1.69 10.01
C PRO A 222 -5.79 -0.86 9.19
N LYS A 223 -4.59 -1.40 8.93
CA LYS A 223 -3.56 -0.75 8.09
C LYS A 223 -3.88 -0.76 6.59
N ARG A 224 -4.85 -1.56 6.14
CA ARG A 224 -5.33 -1.62 4.76
C ARG A 224 -6.60 -0.81 4.53
N ALA A 225 -7.23 -0.28 5.57
CA ALA A 225 -8.24 0.74 5.41
C ALA A 225 -7.53 2.00 4.87
N TRP A 226 -7.90 2.43 3.66
CA TRP A 226 -7.41 3.68 3.08
C TRP A 226 -7.52 4.80 4.14
N GLU A 227 -6.45 5.55 4.38
CA GLU A 227 -6.48 6.78 5.21
C GLU A 227 -7.55 7.71 4.60
N GLY A 228 -8.68 7.84 5.28
CA GLY A 228 -9.87 8.54 4.77
C GLY A 228 -11.12 7.67 4.53
N SER A 229 -11.01 6.34 4.57
CA SER A 229 -12.16 5.42 4.62
C SER A 229 -12.59 5.05 6.03
N VAL A 230 -11.83 5.43 7.05
CA VAL A 230 -12.21 5.23 8.45
C VAL A 230 -13.27 6.27 8.79
N VAL A 231 -14.52 5.82 8.75
CA VAL A 231 -15.67 6.56 9.26
C VAL A 231 -15.41 6.80 10.76
N PRO A 232 -15.37 8.06 11.25
CA PRO A 232 -15.21 8.34 12.67
C PRO A 232 -16.14 7.49 13.54
N ALA A 233 -15.64 7.03 14.68
CA ALA A 233 -16.43 6.27 15.64
C ALA A 233 -17.72 7.03 15.98
N GLY A 234 -18.87 6.34 15.93
CA GLY A 234 -20.19 6.93 16.19
C GLY A 234 -20.87 7.61 14.99
N GLN A 235 -20.18 7.86 13.86
CA GLN A 235 -20.83 8.44 12.68
C GLN A 235 -21.83 7.45 12.04
N VAL A 236 -21.63 6.14 12.20
CA VAL A 236 -22.58 5.11 11.74
C VAL A 236 -23.89 5.21 12.52
N GLU A 237 -23.82 5.29 13.85
CA GLU A 237 -24.96 5.47 14.75
C GLU A 237 -25.66 6.82 14.51
N ALA A 238 -24.90 7.91 14.31
CA ALA A 238 -25.47 9.21 13.97
C ALA A 238 -26.24 9.18 12.63
N ASN A 239 -25.66 8.55 11.59
CA ASN A 239 -26.34 8.35 10.31
C ASN A 239 -27.57 7.44 10.45
N LYS A 240 -27.58 6.48 11.39
CA LYS A 240 -28.75 5.65 11.66
C LYS A 240 -29.87 6.48 12.29
N ARG A 241 -29.56 7.28 13.32
CA ARG A 241 -30.51 8.17 13.99
C ARG A 241 -31.11 9.20 13.04
N LEU A 242 -30.33 9.77 12.12
CA LEU A 242 -30.84 10.71 11.10
C LEU A 242 -31.90 10.06 10.20
N ARG A 243 -31.70 8.80 9.78
CA ARG A 243 -32.69 8.07 8.97
C ARG A 243 -33.96 7.78 9.77
N GLU A 244 -33.82 7.42 11.04
CA GLU A 244 -34.95 7.15 11.94
C GLU A 244 -35.77 8.42 12.19
N ARG A 245 -35.11 9.57 12.46
CA ARG A 245 -35.77 10.88 12.56
C ARG A 245 -36.49 11.27 11.27
N LEU A 246 -35.83 11.14 10.11
CA LEU A 246 -36.45 11.45 8.82
C LEU A 246 -37.70 10.60 8.56
N LYS A 247 -37.71 9.34 9.02
CA LYS A 247 -38.87 8.45 8.88
C LYS A 247 -39.99 8.78 9.87
N ALA A 248 -39.64 9.23 11.08
CA ALA A 248 -40.60 9.51 12.14
C ALA A 248 -41.31 10.85 11.94
N ASP A 249 -40.55 11.93 11.78
CA ASP A 249 -41.07 13.28 11.57
C ASP A 249 -40.02 14.15 10.83
N PRO A 250 -40.18 14.36 9.50
CA PRO A 250 -39.29 15.19 8.71
C PRO A 250 -39.24 16.66 9.14
N THR A 251 -40.27 17.16 9.84
CA THR A 251 -40.39 18.58 10.21
C THR A 251 -39.51 18.97 11.40
N GLN A 252 -39.07 17.98 12.20
CA GLN A 252 -38.16 18.17 13.33
C GLN A 252 -36.68 18.16 12.96
N LEU A 253 -36.34 18.03 11.67
CA LEU A 253 -34.97 18.15 11.19
C LEU A 253 -34.74 19.53 10.61
N SER A 254 -33.58 20.12 10.93
CA SER A 254 -33.11 21.28 10.16
C SER A 254 -32.97 20.91 8.67
N ASP A 255 -33.08 21.89 7.78
CA ASP A 255 -33.00 21.65 6.33
C ASP A 255 -31.72 20.89 5.93
N ALA A 256 -30.58 21.23 6.55
CA ALA A 256 -29.31 20.55 6.34
C ALA A 256 -29.30 19.09 6.83
N GLU A 257 -29.94 18.81 7.97
CA GLU A 257 -30.08 17.43 8.46
C GLU A 257 -31.03 16.61 7.58
N ARG A 258 -32.12 17.22 7.11
CA ARG A 258 -33.10 16.61 6.21
C ARG A 258 -32.43 16.22 4.89
N GLU A 259 -31.74 17.17 4.24
CA GLU A 259 -31.01 16.91 2.99
C GLU A 259 -29.98 15.78 3.18
N ARG A 260 -29.20 15.82 4.27
CA ARG A 260 -28.23 14.77 4.58
C ARG A 260 -28.89 13.40 4.80
N ALA A 261 -30.03 13.36 5.47
CA ALA A 261 -30.77 12.12 5.70
C ALA A 261 -31.34 11.56 4.38
N GLU A 262 -31.87 12.41 3.51
CA GLU A 262 -32.34 12.05 2.17
C GLU A 262 -31.21 11.48 1.30
N GLN A 263 -30.04 12.12 1.30
CA GLN A 263 -28.85 11.61 0.61
C GLN A 263 -28.43 10.22 1.11
N LEU A 264 -28.53 9.96 2.42
CA LEU A 264 -28.27 8.63 2.99
C LEU A 264 -29.29 7.59 2.50
N VAL A 265 -30.58 7.94 2.44
CA VAL A 265 -31.64 7.07 1.92
C VAL A 265 -31.42 6.74 0.44
N LEU A 266 -31.12 7.74 -0.40
CA LEU A 266 -30.80 7.56 -1.81
C LEU A 266 -29.56 6.67 -2.01
N ARG A 267 -28.52 6.85 -1.20
CA ARG A 267 -27.33 5.99 -1.24
C ARG A 267 -27.68 4.53 -0.90
N ASP A 268 -28.52 4.31 0.11
CA ASP A 268 -28.91 2.98 0.53
C ASP A 268 -29.84 2.31 -0.48
N ALA A 269 -30.74 3.07 -1.13
CA ALA A 269 -31.52 2.62 -2.28
C ALA A 269 -30.61 2.12 -3.42
N ARG A 270 -29.65 2.93 -3.88
CA ARG A 270 -28.68 2.52 -4.92
C ARG A 270 -27.90 1.26 -4.54
N LYS A 271 -27.50 1.11 -3.27
CA LYS A 271 -26.82 -0.10 -2.78
C LYS A 271 -27.74 -1.32 -2.83
N ARG A 272 -29.00 -1.16 -2.42
CA ARG A 272 -30.03 -2.20 -2.49
C ARG A 272 -30.30 -2.61 -3.94
N ASP A 273 -30.44 -1.65 -4.85
CA ASP A 273 -30.66 -1.93 -6.29
C ASP A 273 -29.47 -2.65 -6.91
N LYS A 274 -28.24 -2.22 -6.60
CA LYS A 274 -27.02 -2.92 -7.04
C LYS A 274 -26.95 -4.35 -6.51
N LYS A 275 -27.37 -4.58 -5.26
CA LYS A 275 -27.43 -5.93 -4.66
C LYS A 275 -28.53 -6.77 -5.32
N ALA A 276 -29.70 -6.18 -5.58
CA ALA A 276 -30.81 -6.84 -6.27
C ALA A 276 -30.44 -7.21 -7.71
N ALA A 277 -29.85 -6.29 -8.48
CA ALA A 277 -29.34 -6.53 -9.82
C ALA A 277 -28.27 -7.64 -9.83
N ARG A 278 -27.35 -7.65 -8.86
CA ARG A 278 -26.38 -8.75 -8.71
C ARG A 278 -27.07 -10.09 -8.43
N LYS A 279 -28.09 -10.11 -7.55
CA LYS A 279 -28.86 -11.32 -7.23
C LYS A 279 -29.63 -11.83 -8.45
N ALA A 280 -30.29 -10.93 -9.18
CA ALA A 280 -31.03 -11.26 -10.41
C ALA A 280 -30.10 -11.85 -11.48
N ARG A 281 -28.89 -11.29 -11.65
CA ARG A 281 -27.88 -11.84 -12.56
C ARG A 281 -27.42 -13.25 -12.18
N ILE A 282 -27.22 -13.50 -10.89
CA ILE A 282 -26.85 -14.84 -10.40
C ILE A 282 -28.00 -15.83 -10.67
N ALA A 283 -29.25 -15.41 -10.40
CA ALA A 283 -30.42 -16.24 -10.68
C ALA A 283 -30.60 -16.54 -12.17
N ALA A 284 -30.27 -15.59 -13.05
CA ALA A 284 -30.32 -15.76 -14.50
C ALA A 284 -29.13 -16.55 -15.08
N GLY A 285 -28.23 -17.10 -14.26
CA GLY A 285 -27.04 -17.83 -14.74
C GLY A 285 -25.99 -16.95 -15.44
N VAL A 286 -26.17 -15.62 -15.44
CA VAL A 286 -25.24 -14.69 -16.10
C VAL A 286 -24.00 -14.52 -15.24
N ALA A 287 -22.93 -15.21 -15.62
CA ALA A 287 -21.62 -15.10 -14.96
C ALA A 287 -21.21 -13.62 -14.82
N ALA A 288 -20.64 -13.25 -13.66
CA ALA A 288 -20.14 -11.90 -13.45
C ALA A 288 -19.09 -11.57 -14.54
N PRO A 289 -19.17 -10.39 -15.20
CA PRO A 289 -18.26 -10.07 -16.27
C PRO A 289 -16.89 -9.85 -15.63
N GLY A 290 -15.94 -10.72 -15.94
CA GLY A 290 -14.54 -10.53 -15.52
C GLY A 290 -13.96 -11.59 -14.58
N TRP A 291 -14.69 -12.66 -14.20
CA TRP A 291 -14.02 -13.75 -13.47
C TRP A 291 -13.45 -14.84 -14.39
N ARG A 292 -14.08 -15.13 -15.53
CA ARG A 292 -13.62 -16.18 -16.47
C ARG A 292 -12.45 -15.78 -17.39
N ALA A 293 -12.07 -14.50 -17.46
CA ALA A 293 -11.04 -14.03 -18.41
C ALA A 293 -9.59 -14.16 -17.89
N ARG A 294 -9.35 -14.70 -16.68
CA ARG A 294 -7.99 -14.85 -16.12
C ARG A 294 -7.46 -16.29 -16.06
N THR A 295 -8.25 -17.29 -16.42
CA THR A 295 -7.86 -18.70 -16.27
C THR A 295 -7.60 -19.43 -17.59
N ALA A 296 -7.63 -18.74 -18.74
CA ALA A 296 -7.44 -19.35 -20.06
C ALA A 296 -6.12 -18.91 -20.74
N ALA A 297 -5.14 -18.41 -19.98
CA ALA A 297 -3.85 -17.94 -20.50
C ALA A 297 -2.65 -18.64 -19.85
N HIS A 298 -2.79 -19.91 -19.47
CA HIS A 298 -1.70 -20.77 -19.01
C HIS A 298 -1.81 -22.15 -19.63
#